data_AF-A0A7W1AHA9-F1
#
_entry.id   AF-A0A7W1AHA9-F1
#
_cell.length_a   1.000
_cell.length_b   1.000
_cell.length_c   1.000
_cell.angle_alpha   90.00
_cell.angle_beta   90.00
_cell.angle_gamma   90.00
#
_symmetry.space_group_name_H-M   'P 1'
#
loop_
_entity.id
_entity.type
_entity.pdbx_description
1 polymer ?
#
loop_
_entity_poly.entity_id
_entity_poly.type
_entity_poly.pdbx_seq_one_letter_code
_entity_poly.pdbx_strand_id
1 'polypeptide(L)'
;TCNDPMTYQINCGGTRFFRNQPAKCGDFTERACRCGTTQNSHKKLIDTFGIGTPNYGNPNAMIMAGNDPLSGLVMALAGSKRGVAKVELLVNGFPWASAKGADFAVNGQPNPGPYSLVWPATLPDGISDFAVRAHDDLGAFTDSAAITKTKGAPCTSADTCAEGQRCDAGRCLWDPPTLEVGAACDYAQQCKSLSCVGTDPKICSQECIPEDENTCPAGLACSALEPGTGVCYPETSGGCCSATSGRPPWAGIASGAFVFVLVMRRRRRR
;
A
#
# COMPACT_ATOMS: atom_id res chain seq x y z
N THR A 1 -1.41 -20.45 0.79
CA THR A 1 -1.60 -19.35 -0.17
C THR A 1 -0.43 -19.37 -1.13
N CYS A 2 -0.68 -19.28 -2.44
CA CYS A 2 0.35 -19.38 -3.49
C CYS A 2 0.98 -18.01 -3.81
N ASN A 3 1.05 -17.11 -2.82
CA ASN A 3 1.39 -15.71 -3.08
C ASN A 3 2.87 -15.52 -3.43
N ASP A 4 3.78 -16.35 -2.92
CA ASP A 4 5.14 -16.45 -3.47
C ASP A 4 5.58 -17.91 -3.52
N PRO A 5 5.17 -18.66 -4.56
CA PRO A 5 5.72 -19.98 -4.77
C PRO A 5 7.09 -19.73 -5.38
N MET A 6 8.13 -19.81 -4.54
CA MET A 6 9.38 -20.44 -4.98
C MET A 6 9.00 -21.54 -5.96
N THR A 7 9.51 -21.46 -7.19
CA THR A 7 9.02 -22.07 -8.44
C THR A 7 8.85 -23.62 -8.43
N TYR A 8 9.04 -24.26 -7.29
CA TYR A 8 9.01 -25.69 -7.05
C TYR A 8 7.65 -26.22 -6.54
N GLN A 9 6.77 -25.37 -6.00
CA GLN A 9 5.42 -25.81 -5.62
C GLN A 9 4.57 -26.14 -6.87
N ILE A 10 4.33 -27.43 -7.09
CA ILE A 10 3.54 -27.94 -8.23
C ILE A 10 2.03 -27.74 -8.07
N ASN A 11 1.58 -27.43 -6.85
CA ASN A 11 0.19 -27.19 -6.48
C ASN A 11 -0.20 -25.70 -6.59
N CYS A 12 0.69 -24.85 -7.11
CA CYS A 12 0.42 -23.46 -7.42
C CYS A 12 0.42 -23.29 -8.95
N GLY A 13 -0.78 -23.39 -9.53
CA GLY A 13 -1.02 -23.27 -10.96
C GLY A 13 -0.79 -21.85 -11.50
N GLY A 14 -0.97 -21.71 -12.81
CA GLY A 14 -0.56 -20.51 -13.54
C GLY A 14 0.91 -20.55 -13.97
N THR A 15 1.37 -19.47 -14.61
CA THR A 15 2.77 -19.33 -15.00
C THR A 15 3.61 -18.97 -13.77
N ARG A 16 4.74 -19.65 -13.61
CA ARG A 16 5.62 -19.49 -12.44
C ARG A 16 6.52 -18.28 -12.62
N PHE A 17 6.50 -17.37 -11.64
CA PHE A 17 7.36 -16.19 -11.60
C PHE A 17 7.90 -16.00 -10.18
N PHE A 18 9.15 -15.56 -10.07
CA PHE A 18 9.63 -14.96 -8.84
C PHE A 18 8.94 -13.61 -8.67
N ARG A 19 8.16 -13.47 -7.60
CA ARG A 19 7.41 -12.25 -7.31
C ARG A 19 8.32 -11.18 -6.73
N ASN A 20 8.09 -9.93 -7.11
CA ASN A 20 8.82 -8.81 -6.56
C ASN A 20 8.24 -8.37 -5.20
N GLN A 21 8.22 -9.29 -4.24
CA GLN A 21 7.73 -9.03 -2.89
C GLN A 21 8.51 -9.86 -1.87
N PRO A 22 8.57 -9.42 -0.60
CA PRO A 22 9.12 -10.23 0.48
C PRO A 22 8.24 -11.47 0.72
N ALA A 23 8.87 -12.63 0.89
CA ALA A 23 8.17 -13.85 1.27
C ALA A 23 8.95 -14.69 2.28
N LYS A 24 8.22 -15.54 2.99
CA LYS A 24 8.78 -16.51 3.92
C LYS A 24 9.52 -17.61 3.17
N CYS A 25 10.64 -18.07 3.70
CA CYS A 25 11.43 -19.12 3.05
C CYS A 25 10.90 -20.52 3.35
N GLY A 26 11.14 -21.45 2.42
CA GLY A 26 10.72 -22.84 2.56
C GLY A 26 9.94 -23.32 1.34
N ASP A 27 9.93 -24.64 1.13
CA ASP A 27 9.28 -25.24 -0.04
C ASP A 27 7.88 -25.74 0.32
N PHE A 28 7.78 -26.67 1.27
CA PHE A 28 6.51 -27.21 1.78
C PHE A 28 6.25 -26.87 3.25
N THR A 29 7.29 -26.45 3.97
CA THR A 29 7.24 -26.01 5.35
C THR A 29 8.05 -24.72 5.47
N GLU A 30 7.50 -23.74 6.19
CA GLU A 30 8.17 -22.48 6.47
C GLU A 30 9.46 -22.75 7.27
N ARG A 31 10.53 -22.08 6.88
CA ARG A 31 11.83 -22.09 7.54
C ARG A 31 12.40 -20.68 7.59
N ALA A 32 13.33 -20.46 8.51
CA ALA A 32 14.08 -19.21 8.56
C ALA A 32 14.79 -18.94 7.21
N CYS A 33 14.68 -17.71 6.72
CA CYS A 33 15.45 -17.29 5.55
C CYS A 33 16.93 -17.18 5.91
N ARG A 34 17.83 -17.48 4.95
CA ARG A 34 19.29 -17.34 5.18
C ARG A 34 19.73 -15.90 5.43
N CYS A 35 18.94 -14.93 4.96
CA CYS A 35 19.25 -13.51 5.01
C CYS A 35 18.24 -12.70 5.84
N GLY A 36 17.42 -13.34 6.69
CA GLY A 36 16.43 -12.64 7.51
C GLY A 36 15.19 -13.47 7.85
N THR A 37 14.07 -12.79 8.10
CA THR A 37 12.74 -13.40 8.32
C THR A 37 12.01 -13.67 6.99
N THR A 38 12.25 -12.83 5.99
CA THR A 38 11.72 -12.95 4.63
C THR A 38 12.83 -12.77 3.58
N GLN A 39 12.54 -13.12 2.33
CA GLN A 39 13.43 -12.93 1.19
C GLN A 39 12.61 -12.53 -0.04
N ASN A 40 13.05 -11.48 -0.76
CA ASN A 40 12.56 -11.16 -2.10
C ASN A 40 13.47 -11.81 -3.14
N SER A 41 13.07 -12.99 -3.62
CA SER A 41 13.88 -13.77 -4.57
C SER A 41 14.03 -13.09 -5.93
N HIS A 42 13.02 -12.35 -6.38
CA HIS A 42 13.09 -11.58 -7.62
C HIS A 42 14.20 -10.52 -7.55
N LYS A 43 14.21 -9.71 -6.49
CA LYS A 43 15.25 -8.71 -6.26
C LYS A 43 16.63 -9.37 -6.19
N LYS A 44 16.76 -10.48 -5.45
CA LYS A 44 18.04 -11.20 -5.32
C LYS A 44 18.58 -11.69 -6.66
N LEU A 45 17.71 -12.18 -7.54
CA LEU A 45 18.09 -12.64 -8.88
C LEU A 45 18.54 -11.46 -9.76
N ILE A 46 17.83 -10.33 -9.73
CA ILE A 46 18.25 -9.12 -10.45
C ILE A 46 19.60 -8.62 -9.94
N ASP A 47 19.79 -8.54 -8.62
CA ASP A 47 21.06 -8.08 -8.02
C ASP A 47 22.23 -9.00 -8.40
N THR A 48 21.98 -10.28 -8.69
CA THR A 48 23.01 -11.28 -9.03
C THR A 48 23.29 -11.37 -10.52
N PHE A 49 22.24 -11.36 -11.36
CA PHE A 49 22.34 -11.66 -12.80
C PHE A 49 22.06 -10.45 -13.68
N GLY A 50 21.63 -9.33 -13.11
CA GLY A 50 21.15 -8.16 -13.84
C GLY A 50 19.68 -8.29 -14.26
N ILE A 51 19.18 -7.21 -14.85
CA ILE A 51 17.81 -7.15 -15.39
C ILE A 51 17.76 -7.98 -16.69
N GLY A 52 16.92 -9.01 -16.71
CA GLY A 52 16.60 -9.76 -17.92
C GLY A 52 15.50 -9.08 -18.75
N THR A 53 15.27 -9.55 -19.96
CA THR A 53 14.18 -9.06 -20.82
C THR A 53 12.87 -9.80 -20.50
N PRO A 54 11.79 -9.11 -20.08
CA PRO A 54 10.48 -9.71 -19.91
C PRO A 54 9.97 -10.35 -21.21
N ASN A 55 9.48 -11.59 -21.13
CA ASN A 55 8.81 -12.28 -22.26
C ASN A 55 7.28 -12.29 -22.13
N TYR A 56 6.74 -11.44 -21.24
CA TYR A 56 5.33 -11.26 -20.98
C TYR A 56 4.96 -9.79 -21.28
N GLY A 57 3.73 -9.57 -21.73
CA GLY A 57 3.20 -8.23 -21.95
C GLY A 57 2.64 -7.62 -20.67
N ASN A 58 2.25 -6.34 -20.77
CA ASN A 58 1.57 -5.62 -19.71
C ASN A 58 0.25 -6.30 -19.30
N PRO A 59 -0.31 -5.95 -18.13
CA PRO A 59 -1.67 -6.32 -17.77
C PRO A 59 -2.70 -5.92 -18.84
N ASN A 60 -3.88 -6.50 -18.78
CA ASN A 60 -5.07 -6.02 -19.47
C ASN A 60 -6.05 -5.41 -18.45
N ALA A 61 -6.86 -4.46 -18.90
CA ALA A 61 -7.88 -3.81 -18.10
C ALA A 61 -9.05 -3.39 -19.00
N MET A 62 -10.28 -3.61 -18.54
CA MET A 62 -11.49 -3.12 -19.20
C MET A 62 -12.60 -2.83 -18.19
N ILE A 63 -13.43 -1.83 -18.48
CA ILE A 63 -14.69 -1.60 -17.77
C ILE A 63 -15.75 -2.54 -18.38
N MET A 64 -16.52 -3.22 -17.52
CA MET A 64 -17.58 -4.13 -17.98
C MET A 64 -18.69 -3.38 -18.73
N ALA A 65 -19.18 -3.96 -19.82
CA ALA A 65 -20.27 -3.38 -20.61
C ALA A 65 -21.54 -3.19 -19.75
N GLY A 66 -22.25 -2.09 -19.98
CA GLY A 66 -23.46 -1.73 -19.22
C GLY A 66 -23.19 -1.17 -17.82
N ASN A 67 -21.93 -1.08 -17.39
CA ASN A 67 -21.59 -0.34 -16.18
C ASN A 67 -21.84 1.16 -16.39
N ASP A 68 -22.59 1.79 -15.48
CA ASP A 68 -22.71 3.24 -15.43
C ASP A 68 -21.82 3.77 -14.28
N PRO A 69 -20.67 4.39 -14.58
CA PRO A 69 -19.74 4.83 -13.55
C PRO A 69 -20.32 5.84 -12.58
N LEU A 70 -21.36 6.58 -12.97
CA LEU A 70 -22.04 7.55 -12.13
C LEU A 70 -22.88 6.91 -11.00
N SER A 71 -23.07 5.59 -11.02
CA SER A 71 -23.72 4.85 -9.92
C SER A 71 -22.90 4.81 -8.62
N GLY A 72 -21.65 5.29 -8.64
CA GLY A 72 -20.71 5.19 -7.51
C GLY A 72 -19.89 3.89 -7.51
N LEU A 73 -20.18 2.97 -8.44
CA LEU A 73 -19.54 1.66 -8.54
C LEU A 73 -19.13 1.35 -9.98
N VAL A 74 -17.83 1.09 -10.18
CA VAL A 74 -17.28 0.61 -11.46
C VAL A 74 -16.88 -0.85 -11.33
N MET A 75 -17.47 -1.69 -12.19
CA MET A 75 -17.10 -3.09 -12.35
C MET A 75 -16.11 -3.21 -13.50
N ALA A 76 -14.96 -3.84 -13.22
CA ALA A 76 -13.87 -3.99 -14.17
C ALA A 76 -13.41 -5.43 -14.28
N LEU A 77 -12.80 -5.76 -15.41
CA LEU A 77 -12.06 -6.99 -15.63
C LEU A 77 -10.59 -6.64 -15.85
N ALA A 78 -9.70 -7.30 -15.12
CA ALA A 78 -8.26 -7.12 -15.30
C ALA A 78 -7.51 -8.44 -15.14
N GLY A 79 -6.37 -8.55 -15.80
CA GLY A 79 -5.63 -9.80 -15.88
C GLY A 79 -4.19 -9.58 -16.33
N SER A 80 -3.29 -10.43 -15.87
CA SER A 80 -1.87 -10.39 -16.26
C SER A 80 -1.31 -11.79 -16.17
N LYS A 81 -0.32 -12.12 -17.02
CA LYS A 81 0.41 -13.39 -16.90
C LYS A 81 1.11 -13.47 -15.54
N ARG A 82 1.67 -12.35 -15.08
CA ARG A 82 2.23 -12.20 -13.74
C ARG A 82 1.17 -11.98 -12.67
N GLY A 83 -0.11 -11.97 -13.02
CA GLY A 83 -1.15 -11.55 -12.11
C GLY A 83 -1.14 -10.05 -11.85
N VAL A 84 -2.27 -9.58 -11.37
CA VAL A 84 -2.58 -8.20 -11.07
C VAL A 84 -2.22 -7.96 -9.60
N ALA A 85 -1.44 -6.91 -9.35
CA ALA A 85 -1.11 -6.44 -8.02
C ALA A 85 -2.18 -5.47 -7.50
N LYS A 86 -2.64 -4.55 -8.34
CA LYS A 86 -3.71 -3.60 -8.04
C LYS A 86 -4.46 -3.17 -9.30
N VAL A 87 -5.70 -2.75 -9.12
CA VAL A 87 -6.51 -2.07 -10.14
C VAL A 87 -6.94 -0.72 -9.59
N GLU A 88 -6.79 0.34 -10.38
CA GLU A 88 -7.15 1.71 -10.02
C GLU A 88 -8.27 2.21 -10.94
N LEU A 89 -9.24 2.92 -10.37
CA LEU A 89 -10.20 3.70 -11.13
C LEU A 89 -9.62 5.10 -11.36
N LEU A 90 -9.44 5.45 -12.63
CA LEU A 90 -9.05 6.77 -13.08
C LEU A 90 -10.29 7.59 -13.46
N VAL A 91 -10.38 8.82 -12.98
CA VAL A 91 -11.34 9.82 -13.47
C VAL A 91 -10.55 11.01 -13.97
N ASN A 92 -10.74 11.34 -15.25
CA ASN A 92 -9.97 12.36 -15.97
C ASN A 92 -8.44 12.16 -15.83
N GLY A 93 -8.00 10.90 -15.84
CA GLY A 93 -6.58 10.52 -15.75
C GLY A 93 -6.00 10.45 -14.33
N PHE A 94 -6.75 10.81 -13.29
CA PHE A 94 -6.30 10.74 -11.90
C PHE A 94 -6.95 9.57 -11.15
N PRO A 95 -6.24 8.87 -10.25
CA PRO A 95 -6.81 7.77 -9.49
C PRO A 95 -7.73 8.26 -8.36
N TRP A 96 -8.90 7.64 -8.26
CA TRP A 96 -9.93 7.94 -7.25
C TRP A 96 -10.26 6.77 -6.33
N ALA A 97 -10.04 5.55 -6.80
CA ALA A 97 -10.27 4.33 -6.04
C ALA A 97 -9.29 3.26 -6.48
N SER A 98 -9.03 2.30 -5.60
CA SER A 98 -8.17 1.16 -5.89
C SER A 98 -8.72 -0.12 -5.28
N ALA A 99 -8.47 -1.23 -5.96
CA ALA A 99 -8.74 -2.58 -5.47
C ALA A 99 -7.45 -3.41 -5.51
N LYS A 100 -7.19 -4.17 -4.44
CA LYS A 100 -6.09 -5.13 -4.39
C LYS A 100 -6.33 -6.26 -5.41
N GLY A 101 -5.27 -6.72 -6.05
CA GLY A 101 -5.27 -7.97 -6.83
C GLY A 101 -5.73 -9.18 -6.01
N ALA A 102 -6.40 -10.13 -6.66
CA ALA A 102 -6.82 -11.37 -6.00
C ALA A 102 -5.61 -12.16 -5.47
N ASP A 103 -5.74 -12.90 -4.38
CA ASP A 103 -4.65 -13.79 -3.96
C ASP A 103 -4.43 -14.93 -4.98
N PHE A 104 -3.19 -15.41 -5.08
CA PHE A 104 -2.88 -16.57 -5.92
C PHE A 104 -3.39 -17.85 -5.26
N ALA A 105 -4.23 -18.57 -5.98
CA ALA A 105 -4.73 -19.88 -5.60
C ALA A 105 -3.99 -21.01 -6.33
N VAL A 106 -4.44 -22.25 -6.12
CA VAL A 106 -3.89 -23.46 -6.79
C VAL A 106 -3.99 -23.41 -8.31
N ASN A 107 -4.80 -22.53 -8.88
CA ASN A 107 -4.94 -22.33 -10.32
C ASN A 107 -4.34 -20.99 -10.79
N GLY A 108 -3.56 -20.32 -9.95
CA GLY A 108 -3.10 -18.95 -10.16
C GLY A 108 -4.15 -17.90 -9.77
N GLN A 109 -3.98 -16.68 -10.26
CA GLN A 109 -5.03 -15.65 -10.21
C GLN A 109 -5.97 -15.78 -11.42
N PRO A 110 -7.26 -15.42 -11.28
CA PRO A 110 -8.15 -15.24 -12.42
C PRO A 110 -7.56 -14.25 -13.44
N ASN A 111 -7.61 -14.61 -14.73
CA ASN A 111 -7.08 -13.80 -15.82
C ASN A 111 -7.99 -13.89 -17.06
N PRO A 112 -8.92 -12.93 -17.25
CA PRO A 112 -9.20 -11.77 -16.39
C PRO A 112 -10.00 -12.15 -15.13
N GLY A 113 -9.78 -11.40 -14.04
CA GLY A 113 -10.57 -11.43 -12.81
C GLY A 113 -11.49 -10.21 -12.67
N PRO A 114 -12.62 -10.32 -11.95
CA PRO A 114 -13.52 -9.21 -11.68
C PRO A 114 -13.02 -8.34 -10.52
N TYR A 115 -13.19 -7.03 -10.67
CA TYR A 115 -12.86 -6.01 -9.67
C TYR A 115 -14.03 -5.06 -9.49
N SER A 116 -14.25 -4.66 -8.23
CA SER A 116 -15.27 -3.70 -7.82
C SER A 116 -14.56 -2.47 -7.27
N LEU A 117 -14.77 -1.33 -7.93
CA LEU A 117 -14.14 -0.05 -7.58
C LEU A 117 -15.23 0.92 -7.16
N VAL A 118 -15.33 1.19 -5.87
CA VAL A 118 -16.26 2.16 -5.30
C VAL A 118 -15.53 3.49 -5.15
N TRP A 119 -16.09 4.56 -5.72
CA TRP A 119 -15.52 5.90 -5.61
C TRP A 119 -16.38 6.78 -4.68
N PRO A 120 -15.77 7.76 -3.98
CA PRO A 120 -16.48 8.54 -2.96
C PRO A 120 -17.49 9.50 -3.60
N ALA A 121 -18.67 9.70 -2.99
CA ALA A 121 -19.71 10.59 -3.52
C ALA A 121 -19.27 12.05 -3.79
N THR A 122 -18.09 12.43 -3.31
CA THR A 122 -17.43 13.73 -3.43
C THR A 122 -16.86 14.05 -4.82
N LEU A 123 -17.03 13.21 -5.85
CA LEU A 123 -16.68 13.61 -7.22
C LEU A 123 -17.49 14.86 -7.60
N PRO A 124 -16.83 15.97 -7.97
CA PRO A 124 -17.52 17.17 -8.40
C PRO A 124 -18.43 16.92 -9.60
N ASP A 125 -19.41 17.79 -9.76
CA ASP A 125 -20.15 17.87 -11.01
C ASP A 125 -19.20 18.28 -12.15
N GLY A 126 -19.42 17.73 -13.33
CA GLY A 126 -18.52 17.92 -14.47
C GLY A 126 -18.60 16.80 -15.50
N ILE A 127 -17.90 17.02 -16.60
CA ILE A 127 -17.58 15.96 -17.56
C ILE A 127 -16.43 15.14 -16.98
N SER A 128 -16.58 13.82 -17.01
CA SER A 128 -15.67 12.85 -16.39
C SER A 128 -15.37 11.71 -17.35
N ASP A 129 -14.08 11.48 -17.62
CA ASP A 129 -13.59 10.31 -18.36
C ASP A 129 -13.18 9.23 -17.37
N PHE A 130 -13.96 8.14 -17.31
CA PHE A 130 -13.70 7.00 -16.47
C PHE A 130 -12.86 5.97 -17.21
N ALA A 131 -11.71 5.60 -16.65
CA ALA A 131 -10.88 4.50 -17.14
C ALA A 131 -10.42 3.65 -15.97
N VAL A 132 -10.00 2.41 -16.22
CA VAL A 132 -9.38 1.57 -15.19
C VAL A 132 -7.95 1.22 -15.58
N ARG A 133 -7.04 1.27 -14.61
CA ARG A 133 -5.63 0.93 -14.77
C ARG A 133 -5.31 -0.32 -13.98
N ALA A 134 -4.81 -1.36 -14.64
CA ALA A 134 -4.32 -2.56 -13.96
C ALA A 134 -2.80 -2.54 -13.90
N HIS A 135 -2.23 -2.84 -12.72
CA HIS A 135 -0.79 -2.95 -12.48
C HIS A 135 -0.41 -4.39 -12.14
N ASP A 136 0.79 -4.83 -12.55
CA ASP A 136 1.41 -6.06 -12.03
C ASP A 136 2.40 -5.78 -10.89
N ASP A 137 3.08 -6.83 -10.41
CA ASP A 137 4.06 -6.75 -9.32
C ASP A 137 5.36 -6.03 -9.69
N LEU A 138 5.56 -5.70 -10.97
CA LEU A 138 6.72 -4.94 -11.45
C LEU A 138 6.38 -3.48 -11.76
N GLY A 139 5.12 -3.07 -11.54
CA GLY A 139 4.63 -1.74 -11.86
C GLY A 139 4.33 -1.53 -13.35
N ALA A 140 4.34 -2.59 -14.16
CA ALA A 140 3.85 -2.48 -15.54
C ALA A 140 2.33 -2.34 -15.51
N PHE A 141 1.79 -1.45 -16.36
CA PHE A 141 0.36 -1.15 -16.34
C PHE A 141 -0.25 -0.99 -17.74
N THR A 142 -1.57 -1.08 -17.78
CA THR A 142 -2.39 -0.77 -18.95
C THR A 142 -3.68 -0.08 -18.51
N ASP A 143 -4.04 0.97 -19.24
CA ASP A 143 -5.33 1.66 -19.10
C ASP A 143 -6.37 1.05 -20.04
N SER A 144 -7.60 0.94 -19.56
CA SER A 144 -8.74 0.61 -20.41
C SER A 144 -9.07 1.76 -21.36
N ALA A 145 -9.94 1.49 -22.34
CA ALA A 145 -10.67 2.56 -23.01
C ALA A 145 -11.45 3.40 -21.98
N ALA A 146 -11.47 4.71 -22.19
CA ALA A 146 -12.20 5.64 -21.35
C ALA A 146 -13.69 5.69 -21.72
N ILE A 147 -14.56 5.86 -20.72
CA ILE A 147 -15.99 6.10 -20.87
C ILE A 147 -16.27 7.51 -20.36
N THR A 148 -16.70 8.39 -21.25
CA THR A 148 -17.09 9.76 -20.88
C THR A 148 -18.53 9.79 -20.35
N LYS A 149 -18.72 10.42 -19.20
CA LYS A 149 -20.03 10.69 -18.59
C LYS A 149 -20.07 12.10 -18.03
N THR A 150 -21.25 12.68 -17.90
CA THR A 150 -21.45 14.00 -17.31
C THR A 150 -22.30 13.87 -16.06
N LYS A 151 -21.76 14.31 -14.92
CA LYS A 151 -22.49 14.43 -13.66
C LYS A 151 -22.89 15.89 -13.48
N GLY A 152 -24.18 16.17 -13.32
CA GLY A 152 -24.65 17.55 -13.13
C GLY A 152 -24.23 18.50 -14.27
N ALA A 153 -23.91 19.74 -13.91
CA ALA A 153 -23.42 20.74 -14.87
C ALA A 153 -21.90 20.63 -15.08
N PRO A 154 -21.39 20.84 -16.32
CA PRO A 154 -19.96 21.01 -16.54
C PRO A 154 -19.38 22.12 -15.67
N CYS A 155 -18.14 21.95 -15.19
CA CYS A 155 -17.48 23.01 -14.42
C CYS A 155 -17.33 24.28 -15.26
N THR A 156 -17.35 25.44 -14.60
CA THR A 156 -17.16 26.75 -15.25
C THR A 156 -15.97 27.52 -14.65
N SER A 157 -15.58 27.20 -13.43
CA SER A 157 -14.38 27.72 -12.76
C SER A 157 -13.78 26.63 -11.87
N ALA A 158 -12.57 26.87 -11.35
CA ALA A 158 -11.93 25.97 -10.38
C ALA A 158 -12.75 25.82 -9.08
N ASP A 159 -13.58 26.82 -8.73
CA ASP A 159 -14.36 26.83 -7.48
C ASP A 159 -15.46 25.77 -7.45
N THR A 160 -15.87 25.26 -8.61
CA THR A 160 -16.83 24.15 -8.72
C THR A 160 -16.17 22.78 -8.64
N CYS A 161 -14.84 22.72 -8.58
CA CYS A 161 -14.05 21.50 -8.54
C CYS A 161 -13.52 21.22 -7.13
N ALA A 162 -12.93 20.03 -6.92
CA ALA A 162 -12.26 19.70 -5.67
C ALA A 162 -11.01 20.56 -5.47
N GLU A 163 -10.54 20.64 -4.23
CA GLU A 163 -9.33 21.39 -3.89
C GLU A 163 -8.14 21.02 -4.79
N GLY A 164 -7.49 22.05 -5.33
CA GLY A 164 -6.34 21.89 -6.22
C GLY A 164 -6.67 21.51 -7.67
N GLN A 165 -7.96 21.38 -8.03
CA GLN A 165 -8.36 21.13 -9.41
C GLN A 165 -8.56 22.44 -10.18
N ARG A 166 -8.22 22.40 -11.47
CA ARG A 166 -8.64 23.41 -12.45
C ARG A 166 -9.86 22.92 -13.20
N CYS A 167 -10.66 23.86 -13.68
CA CYS A 167 -11.68 23.57 -14.66
C CYS A 167 -11.13 23.77 -16.08
N ASP A 168 -11.21 22.73 -16.91
CA ASP A 168 -10.80 22.76 -18.31
C ASP A 168 -11.84 22.05 -19.18
N ALA A 169 -12.41 22.77 -20.16
CA ALA A 169 -13.45 22.27 -21.05
C ALA A 169 -14.62 21.55 -20.33
N GLY A 170 -15.03 22.04 -19.15
CA GLY A 170 -16.11 21.44 -18.36
C GLY A 170 -15.72 20.23 -17.51
N ARG A 171 -14.42 19.90 -17.44
CA ARG A 171 -13.82 18.83 -16.64
C ARG A 171 -13.02 19.41 -15.49
N CYS A 172 -13.14 18.77 -14.33
CA CYS A 172 -12.25 19.04 -13.21
C CYS A 172 -11.00 18.16 -13.32
N LEU A 173 -9.83 18.79 -13.40
CA LEU A 173 -8.53 18.17 -13.60
C LEU A 173 -7.55 18.61 -12.52
N TRP A 174 -6.74 17.70 -11.99
CA TRP A 174 -5.53 18.11 -11.27
C TRP A 174 -4.38 18.33 -12.25
N ASP A 175 -3.41 19.14 -11.84
CA ASP A 175 -2.12 19.17 -12.51
C ASP A 175 -1.34 17.87 -12.26
N PRO A 176 -0.51 17.42 -13.22
CA PRO A 176 0.38 16.30 -13.00
C PRO A 176 1.20 16.50 -11.71
N PRO A 177 1.35 15.46 -10.86
CA PRO A 177 2.06 15.59 -9.60
C PRO A 177 3.53 15.93 -9.85
N THR A 178 4.04 16.94 -9.14
CA THR A 178 5.43 17.41 -9.27
C THR A 178 6.24 17.19 -7.99
N LEU A 179 5.58 17.01 -6.85
CA LEU A 179 6.22 16.94 -5.55
C LEU A 179 6.77 15.54 -5.26
N GLU A 180 8.03 15.47 -4.82
CA GLU A 180 8.69 14.25 -4.39
C GLU A 180 8.31 13.89 -2.95
N VAL A 181 8.53 12.64 -2.57
CA VAL A 181 8.37 12.17 -1.19
C VAL A 181 9.25 13.01 -0.23
N GLY A 182 8.65 13.49 0.86
CA GLY A 182 9.24 14.40 1.85
C GLY A 182 8.90 15.88 1.63
N ALA A 183 8.41 16.29 0.45
CA ALA A 183 8.00 17.68 0.19
C ALA A 183 6.68 18.02 0.91
N ALA A 184 6.49 19.28 1.32
CA ALA A 184 5.23 19.74 1.90
C ALA A 184 4.10 19.71 0.86
N CYS A 185 2.91 19.28 1.25
CA CYS A 185 1.75 19.15 0.36
C CYS A 185 0.48 19.59 1.08
N ASP A 186 -0.50 20.08 0.31
CA ASP A 186 -1.82 20.43 0.83
C ASP A 186 -2.82 19.29 0.65
N TYR A 187 -2.69 18.59 -0.49
CA TYR A 187 -3.53 17.47 -0.92
C TYR A 187 -2.70 16.40 -1.65
N ALA A 188 -3.23 15.17 -1.67
CA ALA A 188 -2.53 13.98 -2.16
C ALA A 188 -2.05 14.08 -3.61
N GLN A 189 -2.82 14.72 -4.49
CA GLN A 189 -2.58 14.77 -5.92
C GLN A 189 -1.39 15.64 -6.34
N GLN A 190 -0.82 16.44 -5.43
CA GLN A 190 0.44 17.17 -5.70
C GLN A 190 1.65 16.22 -5.66
N CYS A 191 1.55 15.13 -4.89
CA CYS A 191 2.61 14.17 -4.65
C CYS A 191 2.69 13.14 -5.77
N LYS A 192 3.91 12.84 -6.25
CA LYS A 192 4.13 11.77 -7.24
C LYS A 192 3.71 10.40 -6.72
N SER A 193 3.80 10.20 -5.42
CA SER A 193 3.32 9.02 -4.71
C SER A 193 1.79 9.02 -4.46
N LEU A 194 1.12 10.14 -4.74
CA LEU A 194 -0.32 10.34 -4.51
C LEU A 194 -0.74 10.14 -3.05
N SER A 195 0.18 10.38 -2.11
CA SER A 195 -0.07 10.29 -0.68
C SER A 195 0.48 11.52 0.01
N CYS A 196 -0.41 12.25 0.69
CA CYS A 196 -0.11 13.43 1.49
C CYS A 196 -0.60 13.18 2.90
N VAL A 197 0.33 13.02 3.85
CA VAL A 197 0.03 12.58 5.23
C VAL A 197 0.56 13.59 6.25
N GLY A 198 -0.01 13.57 7.45
CA GLY A 198 0.33 14.50 8.54
C GLY A 198 -0.80 15.51 8.81
N THR A 199 -0.62 16.30 9.86
CA THR A 199 -1.57 17.34 10.27
C THR A 199 -0.99 18.75 10.14
N ASP A 200 0.27 18.96 10.53
CA ASP A 200 1.02 20.19 10.30
C ASP A 200 2.53 19.99 10.62
N PRO A 201 3.44 20.01 9.63
CA PRO A 201 3.17 20.08 8.20
C PRO A 201 2.68 18.74 7.65
N LYS A 202 1.83 18.82 6.62
CA LYS A 202 1.53 17.70 5.74
C LYS A 202 2.67 17.51 4.74
N ILE A 203 3.06 16.26 4.47
CA ILE A 203 4.12 15.95 3.52
C ILE A 203 3.77 14.79 2.58
N CYS A 204 4.36 14.81 1.40
CA CYS A 204 4.29 13.72 0.46
C CYS A 204 4.96 12.48 1.05
N SER A 205 4.25 11.37 1.06
CA SER A 205 4.72 10.12 1.65
C SER A 205 4.57 8.96 0.67
N GLN A 206 5.12 7.80 1.00
CA GLN A 206 4.90 6.56 0.25
C GLN A 206 4.67 5.42 1.22
N GLU A 207 3.99 4.38 0.74
CA GLU A 207 3.82 3.14 1.50
C GLU A 207 5.19 2.52 1.79
N CYS A 208 5.34 1.97 2.99
CA CYS A 208 6.56 1.30 3.41
C CYS A 208 6.29 0.07 4.27
N ILE A 209 7.29 -0.81 4.38
CA ILE A 209 7.25 -1.98 5.24
C ILE A 209 8.08 -1.66 6.49
N PRO A 210 7.51 -1.62 7.71
CA PRO A 210 8.24 -1.22 8.91
C PRO A 210 9.49 -2.05 9.23
N GLU A 211 9.57 -3.28 8.74
CA GLU A 211 10.72 -4.18 8.93
C GLU A 211 11.84 -3.98 7.88
N ASP A 212 11.63 -3.12 6.87
CA ASP A 212 12.61 -2.85 5.81
C ASP A 212 13.04 -1.38 5.83
N GLU A 213 14.22 -1.16 6.41
CA GLU A 213 14.88 0.15 6.56
C GLU A 213 15.14 0.86 5.22
N ASN A 214 15.15 0.13 4.10
CA ASN A 214 15.42 0.71 2.78
C ASN A 214 14.15 1.14 2.03
N THR A 215 12.97 1.01 2.65
CA THR A 215 11.72 1.35 1.98
C THR A 215 11.48 2.86 1.92
N CYS A 216 12.07 3.64 2.82
CA CYS A 216 11.91 5.09 2.86
C CYS A 216 13.15 5.83 2.34
N PRO A 217 12.97 6.96 1.62
CA PRO A 217 14.09 7.83 1.25
C PRO A 217 14.84 8.36 2.47
N ALA A 218 16.08 8.80 2.25
CA ALA A 218 16.91 9.36 3.31
C ALA A 218 16.21 10.52 4.05
N GLY A 219 16.26 10.50 5.38
CA GLY A 219 15.62 11.51 6.24
C GLY A 219 14.18 11.20 6.63
N LEU A 220 13.61 10.08 6.17
CA LEU A 220 12.28 9.60 6.55
C LEU A 220 12.39 8.20 7.14
N ALA A 221 11.57 7.92 8.15
CA ALA A 221 11.41 6.59 8.73
C ALA A 221 10.03 6.01 8.38
N CYS A 222 9.95 4.69 8.35
CA CYS A 222 8.67 4.01 8.13
C CYS A 222 7.83 4.03 9.41
N SER A 223 6.81 4.87 9.45
CA SER A 223 5.83 4.89 10.55
C SER A 223 4.78 3.81 10.30
N ALA A 224 4.77 2.76 11.12
CA ALA A 224 3.76 1.70 11.02
C ALA A 224 2.35 2.25 11.27
N LEU A 225 1.41 1.92 10.37
CA LEU A 225 -0.02 2.20 10.53
C LEU A 225 -0.77 0.95 10.97
N GLU A 226 -0.42 -0.20 10.37
CA GLU A 226 -0.97 -1.52 10.66
C GLU A 226 0.15 -2.58 10.61
N PRO A 227 -0.09 -3.81 11.07
CA PRO A 227 0.90 -4.88 10.95
C PRO A 227 1.32 -5.12 9.50
N GLY A 228 2.59 -4.81 9.19
CA GLY A 228 3.18 -5.01 7.87
C GLY A 228 3.02 -3.86 6.88
N THR A 229 2.35 -2.76 7.25
CA THR A 229 2.21 -1.56 6.41
C THR A 229 2.47 -0.28 7.21
N GLY A 230 3.16 0.66 6.58
CA GLY A 230 3.46 1.97 7.13
C GLY A 230 3.53 3.03 6.06
N VAL A 231 3.80 4.26 6.49
CA VAL A 231 4.04 5.42 5.63
C VAL A 231 5.36 6.08 5.98
N CYS A 232 6.11 6.54 4.97
CA CYS A 232 7.36 7.25 5.19
C CYS A 232 7.10 8.65 5.75
N TYR A 233 7.59 8.92 6.97
CA TYR A 233 7.37 10.17 7.67
C TYR A 233 8.66 10.60 8.40
N PRO A 234 8.90 11.91 8.62
CA PRO A 234 10.04 12.37 9.40
C PRO A 234 10.04 11.69 10.77
N GLU A 235 11.22 11.27 11.22
CA GLU A 235 11.36 10.81 12.59
C GLU A 235 10.95 11.94 13.53
N THR A 236 9.81 11.78 14.18
CA THR A 236 9.57 12.55 15.40
C THR A 236 10.63 12.08 16.38
N SER A 237 11.46 12.99 16.87
CA SER A 237 12.58 12.71 17.79
C SER A 237 12.14 12.19 19.18
N GLY A 238 10.98 11.52 19.27
CA GLY A 238 10.55 10.74 20.41
C GLY A 238 11.21 9.37 20.35
N GLY A 239 12.34 9.22 21.02
CA GLY A 239 13.08 7.96 21.09
C GLY A 239 12.17 6.77 21.38
N CYS A 240 12.35 5.71 20.59
CA CYS A 240 11.72 4.41 20.78
C CYS A 240 12.12 3.81 22.14
N CYS A 241 11.47 4.23 23.21
CA CYS A 241 11.37 3.46 24.43
C CYS A 241 10.37 2.32 24.19
N SER A 242 10.79 1.34 23.39
CA SER A 242 10.28 -0.02 23.52
C SER A 242 10.66 -0.47 24.91
N ALA A 243 9.75 -0.31 25.89
CA ALA A 243 9.82 -1.03 27.13
C ALA A 243 9.65 -2.52 26.80
N THR A 244 10.75 -3.16 26.43
CA THR A 244 10.88 -4.61 26.46
C THR A 244 10.56 -5.01 27.90
N SER A 245 9.34 -5.47 28.14
CA SER A 245 8.96 -6.13 29.38
C SER A 245 9.56 -7.54 29.39
N GLY A 246 10.88 -7.61 29.28
CA GLY A 246 11.66 -8.77 29.69
C GLY A 246 11.67 -8.78 31.21
N ARG A 247 10.63 -9.36 31.81
CA ARG A 247 10.66 -9.73 33.24
C ARG A 247 11.71 -10.83 33.41
N PRO A 248 12.85 -10.59 34.10
CA PRO A 248 13.64 -11.70 34.61
C PRO A 248 12.80 -12.46 35.65
N PRO A 249 12.72 -13.80 35.61
CA PRO A 249 11.84 -14.61 36.46
C PRO A 249 12.21 -14.64 37.96
N TRP A 250 13.09 -13.75 38.43
CA TRP A 250 13.63 -13.80 39.80
C TRP A 250 13.49 -12.49 40.61
N ALA A 251 12.89 -11.43 40.07
CA ALA A 251 12.71 -10.15 40.78
C ALA A 251 11.46 -10.10 41.68
N GLY A 252 11.17 -11.20 42.39
CA GLY A 252 9.98 -11.39 43.22
C GLY A 252 10.26 -11.68 44.70
N ILE A 253 11.38 -11.21 45.27
CA ILE A 253 11.63 -11.31 46.72
C ILE A 253 12.45 -10.08 47.18
N ALA A 254 11.83 -8.91 47.35
CA ALA A 254 12.48 -7.79 48.05
C ALA A 254 11.53 -6.72 48.63
N SER A 255 10.23 -7.01 48.79
CA SER A 255 9.26 -6.03 49.31
C SER A 255 8.43 -6.64 50.44
N GLY A 256 9.10 -7.02 51.53
CA GLY A 256 8.44 -7.64 52.69
C GLY A 256 9.21 -7.56 54.01
N ALA A 257 10.26 -6.73 54.12
CA ALA A 257 11.13 -6.71 55.30
C ALA A 257 11.25 -5.36 56.03
N PHE A 258 10.48 -4.32 55.66
CA PHE A 258 10.60 -2.99 56.27
C PHE A 258 9.47 -2.58 57.25
N VAL A 259 8.43 -3.41 57.45
CA VAL A 259 7.32 -3.09 58.37
C VAL A 259 7.45 -3.76 59.75
N PHE A 260 8.26 -4.83 59.89
CA PHE A 260 8.38 -5.56 61.16
C PHE A 260 9.37 -4.95 62.18
N VAL A 261 10.31 -4.09 61.76
CA VAL A 261 11.34 -3.52 62.65
C VAL A 261 10.84 -2.29 63.44
N LEU A 262 9.75 -1.64 63.02
CA LEU A 262 9.18 -0.48 63.74
C LEU A 262 8.15 -0.85 64.82
N VAL A 263 7.63 -2.08 64.83
CA VAL A 263 6.64 -2.52 65.84
C VAL A 263 7.30 -3.14 67.09
N MET A 264 8.51 -3.70 66.99
CA MET A 264 9.21 -4.26 68.17
C MET A 264 9.88 -3.21 69.07
N ARG A 265 10.05 -1.96 68.63
CA ARG A 265 10.71 -0.91 69.43
C ARG A 265 9.77 -0.19 70.43
N ARG A 266 8.46 -0.46 70.39
CA ARG A 266 7.45 0.20 71.26
C ARG A 266 7.05 -0.62 72.50
N ARG A 267 7.56 -1.84 72.69
CA ARG A 267 7.21 -2.73 73.81
C ARG A 267 8.25 -2.82 74.93
N ARG A 268 9.29 -1.97 74.92
CA ARG A 268 10.37 -1.95 75.93
C ARG A 268 10.40 -0.69 76.82
N ARG A 269 9.29 0.05 76.90
CA ARG A 269 9.07 1.11 77.88
C ARG A 269 7.64 1.03 78.43
N ARG A 270 7.42 0.04 79.30
CA ARG A 270 6.48 0.04 80.43
C ARG A 270 6.86 -1.13 81.32
#